data_AF-A0A974NA90-F1
#
_entry.id   AF-A0A974NA90-F1
#
_cell.length_a   1.000
_cell.length_b   1.000
_cell.length_c   1.000
_cell.angle_alpha   90.00
_cell.angle_beta   90.00
_cell.angle_gamma   90.00
#
_symmetry.space_group_name_H-M   'P 1'
#
loop_
_entity.id
_entity.type
_entity.pdbx_description
1 polymer ?
#
loop_
_entity_poly.entity_id
_entity_poly.type
_entity_poly.pdbx_seq_one_letter_code
_entity_poly.pdbx_strand_id
1 'polypeptide(L)'
;MNPYRPVPGSTAARRAALRQQAATATPACPRRDPAPPRAPGAADRYGSDVLATDPHRVGPAATRPRSVEVAAEPGMVLEDRQTGFVGAVVAVEKSGGTHLVVLEDRHGLRRGFPLGPGFWLEGRPVVLAPPPGRVRPTGPVSAAGRALTASGSYAVAGERARVARASRIWVEGRHDAELVEKVWGDDLRHEGVVVLMLDGVDNLERVISDFGPGPARRAGVLVDHLVAGSKESRIAQRVRSLPGGDDVLVLGHPYVDVWQAVRPERVGLRRWPEVPRGTDVKHGTLQALGWPHATQADVARGWQRILGSVRSYKDLEPALLGRVEELIDFVTAPDRAHVIAGDVP
;
A
#
# COMPACT_ATOMS: atom_id res chain seq x y z
N MET A 1 -10.21 -19.77 32.86
CA MET A 1 -10.47 -18.68 31.89
C MET A 1 -9.12 -18.25 31.33
N ASN A 2 -8.89 -18.43 30.03
CA ASN A 2 -7.60 -18.14 29.40
C ASN A 2 -7.55 -16.63 29.02
N PRO A 3 -6.71 -15.80 29.64
CA PRO A 3 -6.74 -14.34 29.46
C PRO A 3 -6.13 -13.86 28.13
N TYR A 4 -5.82 -14.76 27.19
CA TYR A 4 -5.10 -14.44 25.96
C TYR A 4 -5.89 -14.85 24.70
N ARG A 5 -7.13 -14.37 24.57
CA ARG A 5 -7.84 -14.46 23.29
C ARG A 5 -7.54 -13.20 22.49
N PRO A 6 -6.83 -13.28 21.34
CA PRO A 6 -6.53 -12.10 20.53
C PRO A 6 -7.84 -11.41 20.11
N VAL A 7 -7.89 -10.08 20.22
CA VAL A 7 -9.04 -9.30 19.74
C VAL A 7 -9.15 -9.51 18.22
N PRO A 8 -10.34 -9.83 17.67
CA PRO A 8 -10.52 -9.97 16.22
C PRO A 8 -10.04 -8.71 15.48
N GLY A 9 -9.20 -8.89 14.45
CA GLY A 9 -8.59 -7.79 13.68
C GLY A 9 -7.27 -7.24 14.23
N SER A 10 -6.84 -7.65 15.43
CA SER A 10 -5.53 -7.24 15.98
C SER A 10 -4.34 -7.83 15.21
N THR A 11 -3.18 -7.19 15.34
CA THR A 11 -1.92 -7.64 14.75
C THR A 11 -1.58 -9.05 15.24
N ALA A 12 -1.86 -9.36 16.52
CA ALA A 12 -1.69 -10.70 17.08
C ALA A 12 -2.61 -11.74 16.42
N ALA A 13 -3.89 -11.39 16.20
CA ALA A 13 -4.85 -12.26 15.52
C ALA A 13 -4.42 -12.52 14.06
N ARG A 14 -3.97 -11.48 13.35
CA ARG A 14 -3.48 -11.59 11.97
C ARG A 14 -2.23 -12.44 11.86
N ARG A 15 -1.22 -12.21 12.71
CA ARG A 15 -0.01 -13.03 12.76
C ARG A 15 -0.34 -14.50 13.06
N ALA A 16 -1.34 -14.79 13.90
CA ALA A 16 -1.81 -16.14 14.15
C ALA A 16 -2.50 -16.77 12.92
N ALA A 17 -3.35 -16.02 12.22
CA ALA A 17 -4.01 -16.48 10.99
C ALA A 17 -2.99 -16.75 9.86
N LEU A 18 -2.03 -15.84 9.65
CA LEU A 18 -0.93 -16.00 8.71
C LEU A 18 -0.07 -17.23 9.05
N ARG A 19 0.16 -17.50 10.35
CA ARG A 19 0.88 -18.70 10.79
C ARG A 19 0.15 -19.99 10.42
N GLN A 20 -1.18 -20.00 10.51
CA GLN A 20 -2.01 -21.13 10.13
C GLN A 20 -2.02 -21.31 8.61
N GLN A 21 -2.21 -20.24 7.85
CA GLN A 21 -2.17 -20.29 6.37
C GLN A 21 -0.80 -20.71 5.83
N ALA A 22 0.28 -20.21 6.41
CA ALA A 22 1.64 -20.62 6.06
C ALA A 22 1.93 -22.08 6.46
N ALA A 23 1.22 -22.65 7.44
CA ALA A 23 1.35 -24.05 7.82
C ALA A 23 0.61 -25.00 6.86
N THR A 24 -0.44 -24.53 6.19
CA THR A 24 -1.28 -25.34 5.28
C THR A 24 -0.84 -25.25 3.82
N ALA A 25 0.05 -24.32 3.47
CA ALA A 25 0.58 -24.17 2.11
C ALA A 25 1.54 -25.33 1.73
N THR A 26 1.03 -26.35 1.04
CA THR A 26 1.81 -27.39 0.33
C THR A 26 2.24 -26.86 -1.06
N PRO A 27 3.31 -27.39 -1.70
CA PRO A 27 3.73 -26.92 -3.02
C PRO A 27 2.61 -27.21 -4.03
N ALA A 28 2.22 -26.18 -4.79
CA ALA A 28 1.04 -26.21 -5.63
C ALA A 28 1.13 -27.25 -6.76
N CYS A 29 0.16 -28.18 -6.80
CA CYS A 29 -0.22 -28.94 -7.99
C CYS A 29 -1.04 -28.02 -8.93
N PRO A 30 -1.00 -28.18 -10.26
CA PRO A 30 -1.61 -27.21 -11.19
C PRO A 30 -3.14 -27.28 -11.10
N ARG A 31 -3.78 -26.11 -11.03
CA ARG A 31 -5.23 -25.98 -10.93
C ARG A 31 -5.90 -26.04 -12.30
N ARG A 32 -7.06 -26.69 -12.30
CA ARG A 32 -8.05 -26.79 -13.39
C ARG A 32 -8.81 -25.47 -13.53
N ASP A 33 -9.06 -25.04 -14.76
CA ASP A 33 -9.74 -23.78 -15.08
C ASP A 33 -11.19 -23.74 -14.55
N PRO A 34 -11.69 -22.57 -14.08
CA PRO A 34 -13.09 -22.40 -13.75
C PRO A 34 -13.94 -22.41 -15.02
N ALA A 35 -15.08 -23.10 -14.97
CA ALA A 35 -16.06 -23.14 -16.04
C ALA A 35 -16.65 -21.73 -16.33
N PRO A 36 -16.92 -21.40 -17.60
CA PRO A 36 -17.45 -20.09 -17.98
C PRO A 36 -18.86 -19.86 -17.41
N PRO A 37 -19.26 -18.60 -17.18
CA PRO A 37 -20.59 -18.27 -16.70
C PRO A 37 -21.67 -18.67 -17.71
N ARG A 38 -22.77 -19.20 -17.19
CA ARG A 38 -23.93 -19.68 -17.95
C ARG A 38 -24.67 -18.50 -18.59
N ALA A 39 -24.93 -18.59 -19.89
CA ALA A 39 -25.66 -17.57 -20.66
C ALA A 39 -27.12 -17.40 -20.15
N PRO A 40 -27.69 -16.18 -20.24
CA PRO A 40 -29.08 -15.93 -19.87
C PRO A 40 -30.05 -16.71 -20.77
N GLY A 41 -31.12 -17.24 -20.16
CA GLY A 41 -32.15 -18.03 -20.84
C GLY A 41 -33.03 -17.20 -21.77
N ALA A 42 -33.56 -17.85 -22.81
CA ALA A 42 -34.26 -17.26 -23.95
C ALA A 42 -35.62 -16.55 -23.67
N ALA A 43 -35.99 -16.33 -22.40
CA ALA A 43 -37.29 -15.75 -22.03
C ALA A 43 -37.26 -14.23 -21.77
N ASP A 44 -36.08 -13.61 -21.77
CA ASP A 44 -35.95 -12.16 -21.54
C ASP A 44 -35.01 -11.55 -22.58
N ARG A 45 -35.57 -11.10 -23.72
CA ARG A 45 -34.80 -10.48 -24.82
C ARG A 45 -34.41 -9.02 -24.52
N TYR A 46 -35.02 -8.40 -23.52
CA TYR A 46 -34.78 -7.02 -23.13
C TYR A 46 -34.88 -6.96 -21.62
N GLY A 47 -33.79 -7.33 -20.93
CA GLY A 47 -33.70 -7.32 -19.47
C GLY A 47 -34.35 -6.08 -18.84
N SER A 48 -34.84 -6.22 -17.61
CA SER A 48 -35.72 -5.28 -16.91
C SER A 48 -35.23 -3.83 -16.73
N ASP A 49 -34.06 -3.47 -17.27
CA ASP A 49 -33.56 -2.10 -17.33
C ASP A 49 -32.70 -1.85 -18.58
N VAL A 50 -33.29 -1.23 -19.60
CA VAL A 50 -32.65 -0.92 -20.90
C VAL A 50 -31.62 0.22 -20.77
N LEU A 51 -31.60 0.96 -19.65
CA LEU A 51 -30.63 2.02 -19.39
C LEU A 51 -29.49 1.60 -18.46
N ALA A 52 -29.61 0.46 -17.77
CA ALA A 52 -28.55 -0.06 -16.90
C ALA A 52 -27.28 -0.50 -17.65
N THR A 53 -27.43 -0.82 -18.94
CA THR A 53 -26.36 -1.39 -19.78
C THR A 53 -26.17 -0.51 -21.00
N ASP A 54 -25.08 0.26 -21.07
CA ASP A 54 -24.76 1.08 -22.25
C ASP A 54 -24.18 0.18 -23.37
N PRO A 55 -24.94 -0.14 -24.43
CA PRO A 55 -24.48 -1.05 -25.49
C PRO A 55 -23.32 -0.48 -26.31
N HIS A 56 -23.02 0.82 -26.19
CA HIS A 56 -21.81 1.40 -26.77
C HIS A 56 -20.56 1.11 -25.93
N ARG A 57 -20.72 0.73 -24.65
CA ARG A 57 -19.64 0.49 -23.68
C ARG A 57 -19.42 -0.99 -23.35
N VAL A 58 -20.45 -1.83 -23.49
CA VAL A 58 -20.44 -3.24 -23.08
C VAL A 58 -21.02 -4.16 -24.16
N GLY A 59 -20.39 -5.33 -24.34
CA GLY A 59 -20.78 -6.35 -25.32
C GLY A 59 -19.81 -6.49 -26.50
N PRO A 60 -19.91 -7.59 -27.29
CA PRO A 60 -18.98 -7.91 -28.37
C PRO A 60 -19.01 -6.96 -29.57
N ALA A 61 -20.05 -6.10 -29.68
CA ALA A 61 -20.21 -5.10 -30.74
C ALA A 61 -20.06 -3.64 -30.24
N ALA A 62 -19.51 -3.44 -29.03
CA ALA A 62 -19.38 -2.12 -28.43
C ALA A 62 -18.44 -1.21 -29.24
N THR A 63 -18.93 -0.04 -29.63
CA THR A 63 -18.18 0.94 -30.44
C THR A 63 -17.23 1.82 -29.61
N ARG A 64 -17.37 1.87 -28.28
CA ARG A 64 -16.52 2.59 -27.32
C ARG A 64 -16.31 1.78 -26.03
N PRO A 65 -15.61 0.63 -26.10
CA PRO A 65 -15.39 -0.22 -24.94
C PRO A 65 -14.69 0.55 -23.81
N ARG A 66 -15.12 0.32 -22.56
CA ARG A 66 -14.42 0.87 -21.39
C ARG A 66 -13.04 0.22 -21.26
N SER A 67 -12.03 1.03 -20.96
CA SER A 67 -10.71 0.49 -20.61
C SER A 67 -10.82 -0.35 -19.34
N VAL A 68 -10.25 -1.55 -19.39
CA VAL A 68 -10.16 -2.44 -18.23
C VAL A 68 -8.75 -2.33 -17.66
N GLU A 69 -8.62 -2.30 -16.34
CA GLU A 69 -7.31 -2.40 -15.70
C GLU A 69 -6.73 -3.79 -15.92
N VAL A 70 -5.53 -3.85 -16.50
CA VAL A 70 -4.81 -5.10 -16.77
C VAL A 70 -3.40 -4.95 -16.24
N ALA A 71 -2.93 -5.94 -15.49
CA ALA A 71 -1.56 -5.94 -15.01
C ALA A 71 -0.58 -6.21 -16.15
N ALA A 72 0.50 -5.44 -16.25
CA ALA A 72 1.52 -5.63 -17.26
C ALA A 72 2.37 -6.88 -16.97
N GLU A 73 2.09 -7.99 -17.67
CA GLU A 73 2.82 -9.26 -17.52
C GLU A 73 3.82 -9.47 -18.68
N PRO A 74 5.01 -10.05 -18.42
CA PRO A 74 5.96 -10.38 -19.47
C PRO A 74 5.33 -11.27 -20.56
N GLY A 75 5.61 -10.94 -21.82
CA GLY A 75 5.09 -11.64 -22.99
C GLY A 75 3.75 -11.12 -23.52
N MET A 76 3.04 -10.24 -22.78
CA MET A 76 1.86 -9.55 -23.34
C MET A 76 2.28 -8.66 -24.51
N VAL A 77 1.55 -8.70 -25.62
CA VAL A 77 1.78 -7.83 -26.78
C VAL A 77 0.85 -6.62 -26.68
N LEU A 78 1.44 -5.44 -26.60
CA LEU A 78 0.73 -4.19 -26.36
C LEU A 78 0.99 -3.20 -27.50
N GLU A 79 -0.04 -2.47 -27.87
CA GLU A 79 0.04 -1.32 -28.79
C GLU A 79 -0.12 -0.03 -27.98
N ASP A 80 0.88 0.86 -28.03
CA ASP A 80 0.74 2.23 -27.52
C ASP A 80 0.00 3.09 -28.55
N ARG A 81 -1.16 3.65 -28.18
CA ARG A 81 -2.01 4.42 -29.09
C ARG A 81 -1.45 5.78 -29.47
N GLN A 82 -0.57 6.36 -28.66
CA GLN A 82 0.00 7.67 -28.96
C GLN A 82 1.06 7.58 -30.05
N THR A 83 1.93 6.56 -29.97
CA THR A 83 3.07 6.41 -30.88
C THR A 83 2.88 5.33 -31.95
N GLY A 84 1.86 4.48 -31.82
CA GLY A 84 1.62 3.32 -32.69
C GLY A 84 2.63 2.20 -32.50
N PHE A 85 3.42 2.23 -31.43
CA PHE A 85 4.45 1.23 -31.17
C PHE A 85 3.81 -0.07 -30.66
N VAL A 86 4.16 -1.19 -31.29
CA VAL A 86 3.67 -2.53 -30.93
C VAL A 86 4.84 -3.38 -30.50
N GLY A 87 4.77 -3.93 -29.28
CA GLY A 87 5.83 -4.79 -28.75
C GLY A 87 5.37 -5.68 -27.61
N ALA A 88 6.16 -6.72 -27.33
CA ALA A 88 5.97 -7.59 -26.19
C ALA A 88 6.55 -6.95 -24.92
N VAL A 89 5.84 -7.07 -23.80
CA VAL A 89 6.34 -6.67 -22.48
C VAL A 89 7.54 -7.54 -22.14
N VAL A 90 8.70 -6.92 -21.98
CA VAL A 90 9.94 -7.60 -21.56
C VAL A 90 10.34 -7.26 -20.13
N ALA A 91 9.93 -6.09 -19.63
CA ALA A 91 10.19 -5.68 -18.25
C ALA A 91 9.18 -4.63 -17.79
N VAL A 92 9.04 -4.49 -16.47
CA VAL A 92 8.42 -3.33 -15.83
C VAL A 92 9.41 -2.77 -14.83
N GLU A 93 9.86 -1.54 -15.06
CA GLU A 93 10.91 -0.88 -14.32
C GLU A 93 10.34 0.25 -13.46
N LYS A 94 10.97 0.54 -12.32
CA LYS A 94 10.65 1.70 -11.48
C LYS A 94 11.73 2.75 -11.69
N SER A 95 11.40 3.88 -12.31
CA SER A 95 12.33 4.98 -12.57
C SER A 95 11.71 6.31 -12.17
N GLY A 96 12.44 7.12 -11.39
CA GLY A 96 12.02 8.48 -11.02
C GLY A 96 10.70 8.59 -10.22
N GLY A 97 10.20 7.50 -9.63
CA GLY A 97 8.90 7.48 -8.93
C GLY A 97 7.72 7.01 -9.79
N THR A 98 7.95 6.70 -11.07
CA THR A 98 6.95 6.17 -12.00
C THR A 98 7.32 4.74 -12.42
N HIS A 99 6.32 3.91 -12.70
CA HIS A 99 6.54 2.59 -13.28
C HIS A 99 6.50 2.71 -14.80
N LEU A 100 7.51 2.16 -15.48
CA LEU A 100 7.62 2.09 -16.93
C LEU A 100 7.46 0.63 -17.37
N VAL A 101 6.65 0.37 -18.39
CA VAL A 101 6.65 -0.88 -19.13
C VAL A 101 7.64 -0.79 -20.29
N VAL A 102 8.53 -1.77 -20.40
CA VAL A 102 9.47 -1.87 -21.52
C VAL A 102 8.87 -2.83 -22.55
N LEU A 103 8.64 -2.33 -23.75
CA LEU A 103 8.14 -3.08 -24.89
C LEU A 103 9.27 -3.34 -25.88
N GLU A 104 9.37 -4.58 -26.36
CA GLU A 104 10.29 -5.00 -27.43
C GLU A 104 9.50 -5.35 -28.69
N ASP A 105 9.84 -4.73 -29.82
CA ASP A 105 9.21 -5.06 -31.11
C ASP A 105 9.83 -6.31 -31.76
N ARG A 106 9.26 -6.74 -32.89
CA ARG A 106 9.75 -7.91 -33.66
C ARG A 106 11.17 -7.76 -34.23
N HIS A 107 11.72 -6.55 -34.25
CA HIS A 107 13.06 -6.24 -34.73
C HIS A 107 14.06 -6.06 -33.56
N GLY A 108 13.62 -6.28 -32.33
CA GLY A 108 14.44 -6.18 -31.12
C GLY A 108 14.60 -4.76 -30.57
N LEU A 109 13.86 -3.77 -31.11
CA LEU A 109 13.89 -2.40 -30.59
C LEU A 109 13.12 -2.32 -29.28
N ARG A 110 13.76 -1.81 -28.23
CA ARG A 110 13.16 -1.65 -26.89
C ARG A 110 12.81 -0.19 -26.61
N ARG A 111 11.60 0.05 -26.11
CA ARG A 111 11.13 1.38 -25.69
C ARG A 111 10.35 1.29 -24.38
N GLY A 112 10.61 2.25 -23.49
CA GLY A 112 9.90 2.38 -22.22
C GLY A 112 8.71 3.32 -22.33
N PHE A 113 7.58 2.95 -21.73
CA PHE A 113 6.35 3.74 -21.68
C PHE A 113 5.81 3.78 -20.24
N PRO A 114 5.28 4.91 -19.77
CA PRO A 114 4.68 4.97 -18.44
C PRO A 114 3.44 4.07 -18.34
N LEU A 115 3.30 3.37 -17.21
CA LEU A 115 2.07 2.65 -16.90
C LEU A 115 0.88 3.61 -16.78
N GLY A 116 -0.31 3.12 -17.14
CA GLY A 116 -1.53 3.92 -17.17
C GLY A 116 -2.38 3.65 -18.41
N PRO A 117 -3.33 4.55 -18.75
CA PRO A 117 -4.16 4.42 -19.94
C PRO A 117 -3.35 4.69 -21.21
N GLY A 118 -3.88 4.23 -22.36
CA GLY A 118 -3.29 4.52 -23.68
C GLY A 118 -2.83 3.29 -24.45
N PHE A 119 -2.97 2.10 -23.87
CA PHE A 119 -2.55 0.85 -24.49
C PHE A 119 -3.73 0.05 -25.01
N TRP A 120 -3.50 -0.72 -26.08
CA TRP A 120 -4.40 -1.75 -26.55
C TRP A 120 -3.78 -3.14 -26.35
N LEU A 121 -4.59 -4.08 -25.86
CA LEU A 121 -4.28 -5.49 -25.76
C LEU A 121 -5.31 -6.25 -26.61
N GLU A 122 -4.85 -7.00 -27.61
CA GLU A 122 -5.73 -7.72 -28.56
C GLU A 122 -6.81 -6.82 -29.20
N GLY A 123 -6.44 -5.57 -29.51
CA GLY A 123 -7.35 -4.60 -30.12
C GLY A 123 -8.36 -3.95 -29.14
N ARG A 124 -8.23 -4.19 -27.83
CA ARG A 124 -9.11 -3.59 -26.81
C ARG A 124 -8.34 -2.61 -25.93
N PRO A 125 -8.93 -1.45 -25.59
CA PRO A 125 -8.27 -0.48 -24.73
C PRO A 125 -8.11 -1.02 -23.31
N VAL A 126 -6.92 -0.82 -22.73
CA VAL A 126 -6.59 -1.22 -21.36
C VAL A 126 -5.92 -0.06 -20.61
N VAL A 127 -6.03 -0.10 -19.28
CA VAL A 127 -5.21 0.70 -18.37
C VAL A 127 -4.17 -0.25 -17.78
N LEU A 128 -2.90 -0.05 -18.10
CA LEU A 128 -1.85 -0.93 -17.58
C LEU A 128 -1.56 -0.60 -16.12
N ALA A 129 -1.75 -1.59 -15.26
CA ALA A 129 -1.35 -1.56 -13.87
C ALA A 129 0.02 -2.27 -13.71
N PRO A 130 0.78 -1.97 -12.64
CA PRO A 130 1.98 -2.73 -12.31
C PRO A 130 1.66 -4.24 -12.22
N PRO A 131 2.60 -5.13 -12.61
CA PRO A 131 2.42 -6.56 -12.43
C PRO A 131 2.09 -6.84 -10.96
N PRO A 132 1.20 -7.81 -10.66
CA PRO A 132 1.06 -8.30 -9.30
C PRO A 132 2.42 -8.88 -8.92
N GLY A 133 3.19 -8.11 -8.16
CA GLY A 133 4.54 -8.50 -7.81
C GLY A 133 4.50 -9.88 -7.18
N ARG A 134 5.23 -10.84 -7.76
CA ARG A 134 5.64 -12.02 -7.03
C ARG A 134 6.72 -11.56 -6.06
N VAL A 135 6.31 -10.83 -5.02
CA VAL A 135 7.21 -10.31 -4.01
C VAL A 135 7.68 -11.53 -3.23
N ARG A 136 8.93 -11.93 -3.48
CA ARG A 136 9.59 -12.89 -2.61
C ARG A 136 9.77 -12.16 -1.27
N PRO A 137 9.25 -12.71 -0.16
CA PRO A 137 9.36 -12.06 1.13
C PRO A 137 10.84 -11.78 1.42
N THR A 138 11.15 -10.51 1.69
CA THR A 138 12.51 -10.02 1.95
C THR A 138 12.88 -10.10 3.43
N GLY A 139 11.96 -10.58 4.26
CA GLY A 139 12.12 -10.63 5.71
C GLY A 139 12.93 -11.83 6.21
N PRO A 140 13.23 -11.84 7.52
CA PRO A 140 14.01 -12.89 8.16
C PRO A 140 13.30 -14.25 8.13
N VAL A 141 14.03 -15.33 8.40
CA VAL A 141 13.45 -16.65 8.67
C VAL A 141 13.19 -16.83 10.16
N SER A 142 12.05 -17.44 10.50
CA SER A 142 11.73 -17.82 11.87
C SER A 142 12.63 -18.99 12.34
N ALA A 143 12.67 -19.22 13.65
CA ALA A 143 13.43 -20.35 14.22
C ALA A 143 13.01 -21.72 13.67
N ALA A 144 11.77 -21.85 13.20
CA ALA A 144 11.23 -23.04 12.55
C ALA A 144 11.46 -23.06 11.02
N GLY A 145 12.34 -22.21 10.47
CA GLY A 145 12.69 -22.17 9.05
C GLY A 145 11.65 -21.53 8.12
N ARG A 146 10.58 -20.95 8.65
CA ARG A 146 9.54 -20.28 7.83
C ARG A 146 9.93 -18.86 7.47
N ALA A 147 9.69 -18.44 6.22
CA ALA A 147 9.90 -17.07 5.77
C ALA A 147 8.95 -16.09 6.50
N LEU A 148 9.49 -14.93 6.89
CA LEU A 148 8.73 -13.82 7.46
C LEU A 148 8.76 -12.61 6.51
N THR A 149 7.79 -11.72 6.66
CA THR A 149 7.83 -10.38 6.07
C THR A 149 8.78 -9.49 6.88
N ALA A 150 9.12 -8.31 6.36
CA ALA A 150 9.96 -7.35 7.09
C ALA A 150 9.32 -6.88 8.41
N SER A 151 7.99 -6.89 8.53
CA SER A 151 7.25 -6.60 9.78
C SER A 151 7.29 -7.75 10.80
N GLY A 152 7.80 -8.91 10.38
CA GLY A 152 7.91 -10.13 11.18
C GLY A 152 6.65 -11.00 11.18
N SER A 153 5.69 -10.77 10.28
CA SER A 153 4.58 -11.69 10.04
C SER A 153 5.03 -12.90 9.22
N TYR A 154 4.27 -14.00 9.23
CA TYR A 154 4.56 -15.12 8.35
C TYR A 154 4.27 -14.76 6.91
N ALA A 155 5.25 -14.95 6.03
CA ALA A 155 5.06 -14.73 4.62
C ALA A 155 4.23 -15.87 4.02
N VAL A 156 3.24 -15.51 3.20
CA VAL A 156 2.40 -16.45 2.46
C VAL A 156 2.87 -16.49 1.01
N ALA A 157 3.33 -17.65 0.55
CA ALA A 157 3.83 -17.81 -0.81
C ALA A 157 2.67 -17.98 -1.82
N GLY A 158 2.79 -17.35 -2.99
CA GLY A 158 1.87 -17.56 -4.12
C GLY A 158 0.51 -16.88 -3.98
N GLU A 159 0.41 -15.85 -3.14
CA GLU A 159 -0.83 -15.10 -2.99
C GLU A 159 -1.13 -14.26 -4.25
N ARG A 160 -2.38 -14.28 -4.70
CA ARG A 160 -2.85 -13.41 -5.79
C ARG A 160 -3.02 -12.00 -5.25
N ALA A 161 -2.78 -10.99 -6.09
CA ALA A 161 -3.11 -9.62 -5.74
C ALA A 161 -4.59 -9.53 -5.32
N ARG A 162 -4.83 -8.95 -4.14
CA ARG A 162 -6.18 -8.73 -3.62
C ARG A 162 -6.70 -7.38 -4.09
N VAL A 163 -8.01 -7.30 -4.29
CA VAL A 163 -8.68 -6.02 -4.49
C VAL A 163 -8.44 -5.18 -3.23
N ALA A 164 -8.05 -3.93 -3.42
CA ALA A 164 -7.84 -3.02 -2.31
C ALA A 164 -9.14 -2.89 -1.50
N ARG A 165 -9.03 -2.95 -0.16
CA ARG A 165 -10.12 -2.60 0.76
C ARG A 165 -10.60 -1.18 0.48
N ALA A 166 -11.73 -0.79 1.06
CA ALA A 166 -12.15 0.61 1.00
C ALA A 166 -11.29 1.51 1.92
N SER A 167 -10.83 0.97 3.06
CA SER A 167 -10.01 1.69 4.04
C SER A 167 -8.62 2.09 3.52
N ARG A 168 -8.07 3.18 4.04
CA ARG A 168 -6.79 3.78 3.61
C ARG A 168 -5.96 4.23 4.80
N ILE A 169 -4.64 4.27 4.62
CA ILE A 169 -3.71 4.92 5.55
C ILE A 169 -3.11 6.14 4.86
N TRP A 170 -3.07 7.28 5.54
CA TRP A 170 -2.30 8.45 5.13
C TRP A 170 -1.08 8.62 6.01
N VAL A 171 0.02 9.03 5.39
CA VAL A 171 1.25 9.41 6.07
C VAL A 171 1.64 10.83 5.67
N GLU A 172 2.22 11.58 6.59
CA GLU A 172 2.52 12.99 6.39
C GLU A 172 3.54 13.23 5.28
N GLY A 173 4.67 12.50 5.34
CA GLY A 173 5.82 12.71 4.48
C GLY A 173 6.19 11.51 3.60
N ARG A 174 7.06 11.79 2.63
CA ARG A 174 7.57 10.78 1.70
C ARG A 174 8.44 9.75 2.42
N HIS A 175 9.19 10.18 3.42
CA HIS A 175 10.06 9.30 4.20
C HIS A 175 9.22 8.27 4.96
N ASP A 176 8.10 8.69 5.56
CA ASP A 176 7.14 7.81 6.22
C ASP A 176 6.57 6.78 5.27
N ALA A 177 6.13 7.23 4.09
CA ALA A 177 5.61 6.33 3.06
C ALA A 177 6.65 5.29 2.64
N GLU A 178 7.89 5.72 2.40
CA GLU A 178 8.98 4.82 2.01
C GLU A 178 9.36 3.84 3.13
N LEU A 179 9.34 4.27 4.39
CA LEU A 179 9.62 3.40 5.54
C LEU A 179 8.49 2.40 5.78
N VAL A 180 7.24 2.87 5.72
CA VAL A 180 6.04 2.03 5.88
C VAL A 180 5.99 0.97 4.79
N GLU A 181 6.21 1.38 3.53
CA GLU A 181 6.31 0.45 2.40
C GLU A 181 7.43 -0.57 2.61
N LYS A 182 8.62 -0.14 3.05
CA LYS A 182 9.76 -1.03 3.23
C LYS A 182 9.53 -2.10 4.30
N VAL A 183 8.87 -1.76 5.40
CA VAL A 183 8.73 -2.67 6.55
C VAL A 183 7.39 -3.40 6.57
N TRP A 184 6.29 -2.75 6.18
CA TRP A 184 4.94 -3.32 6.23
C TRP A 184 4.28 -3.51 4.87
N GLY A 185 4.94 -3.16 3.75
CA GLY A 185 4.33 -3.23 2.42
C GLY A 185 3.79 -4.63 2.05
N ASP A 186 4.49 -5.70 2.44
CA ASP A 186 4.02 -7.07 2.23
C ASP A 186 2.70 -7.36 2.97
N ASP A 187 2.63 -6.98 4.25
CA ASP A 187 1.44 -7.16 5.09
C ASP A 187 0.28 -6.29 4.62
N LEU A 188 0.54 -5.05 4.21
CA LEU A 188 -0.47 -4.13 3.70
C LEU A 188 -1.07 -4.63 2.39
N ARG A 189 -0.26 -5.20 1.50
CA ARG A 189 -0.74 -5.87 0.27
C ARG A 189 -1.58 -7.10 0.59
N HIS A 190 -1.16 -7.90 1.56
CA HIS A 190 -1.95 -9.05 2.04
C HIS A 190 -3.32 -8.60 2.56
N GLU A 191 -3.38 -7.46 3.25
CA GLU A 191 -4.64 -6.90 3.76
C GLU A 191 -5.42 -6.09 2.73
N GLY A 192 -4.85 -5.80 1.55
CA GLY A 192 -5.44 -4.90 0.56
C GLY A 192 -5.52 -3.44 1.03
N VAL A 193 -4.67 -3.00 1.96
CA VAL A 193 -4.65 -1.63 2.47
C VAL A 193 -3.65 -0.80 1.66
N VAL A 194 -4.09 0.38 1.23
CA VAL A 194 -3.26 1.32 0.47
C VAL A 194 -2.79 2.45 1.37
N VAL A 195 -1.50 2.80 1.23
CA VAL A 195 -0.87 3.96 1.90
C VAL A 195 -0.79 5.12 0.91
N LEU A 196 -1.21 6.30 1.35
CA LEU A 196 -1.27 7.53 0.59
C LEU A 196 -0.48 8.64 1.28
N MET A 197 0.01 9.59 0.49
CA MET A 197 0.66 10.79 0.98
C MET A 197 -0.38 11.84 1.37
N LEU A 198 -0.15 12.53 2.49
CA LEU A 198 -0.97 13.67 2.92
C LEU A 198 -0.45 15.01 2.41
N ASP A 199 0.86 15.10 2.15
CA ASP A 199 1.56 16.33 1.77
C ASP A 199 1.37 17.44 2.81
N GLY A 200 1.49 17.08 4.08
CA GLY A 200 1.37 17.97 5.24
C GLY A 200 0.01 17.94 5.93
N VAL A 201 0.02 18.02 7.27
CA VAL A 201 -1.18 17.90 8.11
C VAL A 201 -2.30 18.90 7.79
N ASP A 202 -1.96 20.05 7.19
CA ASP A 202 -2.92 21.08 6.79
C ASP A 202 -3.97 20.59 5.79
N ASN A 203 -3.65 19.57 4.99
CA ASN A 203 -4.58 19.00 4.03
C ASN A 203 -5.58 18.02 4.65
N LEU A 204 -5.40 17.66 5.93
CA LEU A 204 -6.10 16.52 6.52
C LEU A 204 -7.62 16.67 6.52
N GLU A 205 -8.14 17.83 6.91
CA GLU A 205 -9.59 18.06 6.97
C GLU A 205 -10.25 17.88 5.59
N ARG A 206 -9.60 18.40 4.53
CA ARG A 206 -10.07 18.25 3.15
C ARG A 206 -9.99 16.81 2.69
N VAL A 207 -8.83 16.16 2.87
CA VAL A 207 -8.62 14.76 2.46
C VAL A 207 -9.62 13.81 3.13
N ILE A 208 -9.87 14.00 4.42
CA ILE A 208 -10.86 13.18 5.14
C ILE A 208 -12.28 13.46 4.64
N SER A 209 -12.64 14.73 4.42
CA SER A 209 -13.96 15.07 3.88
C SER A 209 -14.20 14.49 2.49
N ASP A 210 -13.21 14.63 1.59
CA ASP A 210 -13.25 14.09 0.22
C ASP A 210 -13.26 12.56 0.23
N PHE A 211 -12.55 11.95 1.17
CA PHE A 211 -12.60 10.52 1.36
C PHE A 211 -14.03 10.13 1.75
N GLY A 212 -14.56 10.64 2.86
CA GLY A 212 -15.84 10.21 3.44
C GLY A 212 -15.71 8.89 4.21
N PRO A 213 -15.11 8.91 5.41
CA PRO A 213 -14.92 7.71 6.22
C PRO A 213 -16.26 7.14 6.69
N GLY A 214 -16.28 5.83 6.91
CA GLY A 214 -17.44 5.13 7.45
C GLY A 214 -17.10 3.74 8.01
N PRO A 215 -18.10 3.00 8.52
CA PRO A 215 -17.87 1.78 9.29
C PRO A 215 -17.12 0.66 8.57
N ALA A 216 -17.22 0.62 7.23
CA ALA A 216 -16.54 -0.31 6.33
C ALA A 216 -15.42 0.34 5.48
N ARG A 217 -15.13 1.63 5.73
CA ARG A 217 -14.20 2.46 4.97
C ARG A 217 -13.49 3.44 5.88
N ARG A 218 -12.53 2.93 6.65
CA ARG A 218 -11.85 3.68 7.69
C ARG A 218 -10.64 4.43 7.17
N ALA A 219 -10.30 5.52 7.85
CA ALA A 219 -9.11 6.32 7.57
C ALA A 219 -8.12 6.24 8.73
N GLY A 220 -6.96 5.64 8.50
CA GLY A 220 -5.82 5.73 9.41
C GLY A 220 -4.90 6.88 8.99
N VAL A 221 -4.38 7.66 9.93
CA VAL A 221 -3.49 8.78 9.63
C VAL A 221 -2.31 8.72 10.59
N LEU A 222 -1.09 8.69 10.04
CA LEU A 222 0.16 8.82 10.78
C LEU A 222 0.77 10.19 10.50
N VAL A 223 0.96 10.98 11.54
CA VAL A 223 1.62 12.29 11.45
C VAL A 223 2.88 12.35 12.29
N ASP A 224 3.80 13.23 11.92
CA ASP A 224 5.05 13.44 12.61
C ASP A 224 4.79 14.29 13.86
N HIS A 225 5.54 14.02 14.94
CA HIS A 225 5.63 14.89 16.11
C HIS A 225 4.28 15.38 16.72
N LEU A 226 3.29 14.48 16.83
CA LEU A 226 1.98 14.80 17.39
C LEU A 226 2.04 15.00 18.92
N VAL A 227 2.23 16.25 19.35
CA VAL A 227 2.29 16.64 20.77
C VAL A 227 1.01 17.39 21.18
N ALA A 228 0.58 17.24 22.44
CA ALA A 228 -0.57 17.98 22.96
C ALA A 228 -0.39 19.50 22.83
N GLY A 229 -1.42 20.19 22.34
CA GLY A 229 -1.40 21.66 22.17
C GLY A 229 -0.66 22.13 20.90
N SER A 230 -0.11 21.21 20.10
CA SER A 230 0.45 21.50 18.77
C SER A 230 -0.63 21.83 17.74
N LYS A 231 -0.23 22.36 16.58
CA LYS A 231 -1.14 22.64 15.47
C LYS A 231 -1.77 21.35 14.94
N GLU A 232 -0.95 20.31 14.84
CA GLU A 232 -1.26 18.94 14.44
C GLU A 232 -2.36 18.38 15.34
N SER A 233 -2.22 18.53 16.67
CA SER A 233 -3.22 18.05 17.63
C SER A 233 -4.58 18.76 17.49
N ARG A 234 -4.60 20.05 17.14
CA ARG A 234 -5.85 20.80 16.90
C ARG A 234 -6.52 20.37 15.60
N ILE A 235 -5.74 20.07 14.55
CA ILE A 235 -6.28 19.54 13.29
C ILE A 235 -6.86 18.14 13.51
N ALA A 236 -6.14 17.26 14.21
CA ALA A 236 -6.62 15.93 14.55
C ALA A 236 -7.94 15.95 15.34
N GLN A 237 -8.10 16.89 16.27
CA GLN A 237 -9.35 17.09 17.01
C GLN A 237 -10.50 17.55 16.11
N ARG A 238 -10.25 18.50 15.20
CA ARG A 238 -11.26 18.96 14.24
C ARG A 238 -11.76 17.84 13.34
N VAL A 239 -10.84 16.99 12.86
CA VAL A 239 -11.17 15.82 12.03
C VAL A 239 -12.10 14.85 12.74
N ARG A 240 -11.94 14.64 14.05
CA ARG A 240 -12.86 13.78 14.84
C ARG A 240 -14.27 14.35 14.93
N SER A 241 -14.43 15.66 14.78
CA SER A 241 -15.74 16.32 14.77
C SER A 241 -16.41 16.34 13.39
N LEU A 242 -15.72 15.90 12.33
CA LEU A 242 -16.30 15.79 10.98
C LEU A 242 -17.25 14.58 10.88
N PRO A 243 -18.18 14.57 9.90
CA PRO A 243 -18.95 13.37 9.57
C PRO A 243 -18.03 12.17 9.31
N GLY A 244 -18.29 11.05 9.99
CA GLY A 244 -17.44 9.85 9.92
C GLY A 244 -16.16 9.93 10.77
N GLY A 245 -16.01 10.94 11.63
CA GLY A 245 -14.84 11.10 12.50
C GLY A 245 -14.55 9.91 13.43
N ASP A 246 -15.58 9.14 13.81
CA ASP A 246 -15.44 7.89 14.58
C ASP A 246 -14.75 6.75 13.79
N ASP A 247 -14.70 6.88 12.47
CA ASP A 247 -14.03 5.98 11.54
C ASP A 247 -12.68 6.55 11.05
N VAL A 248 -12.17 7.57 11.75
CA VAL A 248 -10.83 8.15 11.57
C VAL A 248 -9.97 7.93 12.81
N LEU A 249 -8.77 7.38 12.61
CA LEU A 249 -7.76 7.28 13.66
C LEU A 249 -6.52 8.09 13.27
N VAL A 250 -6.30 9.21 13.94
CA VAL A 250 -5.08 10.02 13.82
C VAL A 250 -4.13 9.66 14.96
N LEU A 251 -2.97 9.13 14.60
CA LEU A 251 -1.85 8.87 15.49
C LEU A 251 -0.64 9.67 15.04
N GLY A 252 0.30 9.86 15.95
CA GLY A 252 1.62 10.33 15.58
C GLY A 252 2.73 9.65 16.35
N HIS A 253 3.95 9.85 15.87
CA HIS A 253 5.15 9.35 16.51
C HIS A 253 5.89 10.48 17.26
N PRO A 254 6.69 10.16 18.29
CA PRO A 254 7.33 11.17 19.12
C PRO A 254 8.49 11.90 18.42
N TYR A 255 8.90 11.41 17.25
CA TYR A 255 10.03 11.96 16.50
C TYR A 255 9.63 13.22 15.73
N VAL A 256 10.59 14.12 15.61
CA VAL A 256 10.47 15.33 14.78
C VAL A 256 10.51 14.96 13.30
N ASP A 257 11.25 13.91 12.96
CA ASP A 257 11.27 13.28 11.64
C ASP A 257 11.45 11.78 11.80
N VAL A 258 10.83 11.01 10.92
CA VAL A 258 10.85 9.54 10.90
C VAL A 258 12.26 8.93 10.86
N TRP A 259 13.29 9.67 10.43
CA TRP A 259 14.68 9.19 10.48
C TRP A 259 15.07 8.72 11.89
N GLN A 260 14.60 9.44 12.92
CA GLN A 260 14.90 9.13 14.32
C GLN A 260 14.20 7.85 14.82
N ALA A 261 13.22 7.34 14.07
CA ALA A 261 12.58 6.07 14.38
C ALA A 261 13.43 4.86 13.97
N VAL A 262 14.48 5.06 13.15
CA VAL A 262 15.47 4.02 12.88
C VAL A 262 16.45 3.95 14.05
N ARG A 263 16.72 2.74 14.54
CA ARG A 263 17.65 2.53 15.65
C ARG A 263 19.03 3.10 15.32
N PRO A 264 19.62 3.93 16.19
CA PRO A 264 20.87 4.65 15.90
C PRO A 264 22.03 3.70 15.56
N GLU A 265 22.05 2.50 16.14
CA GLU A 265 23.12 1.51 15.90
C GLU A 265 23.16 1.04 14.44
N ARG A 266 22.05 1.17 13.70
CA ARG A 266 21.96 0.78 12.27
C ARG A 266 22.74 1.71 11.35
N VAL A 267 22.99 2.92 11.81
CA VAL A 267 23.80 3.92 11.11
C VAL A 267 25.12 4.19 11.82
N GLY A 268 25.53 3.31 12.75
CA GLY A 268 26.80 3.40 13.46
C GLY A 268 26.80 4.44 14.59
N LEU A 269 25.63 4.83 15.09
CA LEU A 269 25.48 5.83 16.15
C LEU A 269 25.13 5.16 17.47
N ARG A 270 25.53 5.80 18.59
CA ARG A 270 25.04 5.44 19.93
C ARG A 270 23.69 6.07 20.25
N ARG A 271 23.44 7.24 19.69
CA ARG A 271 22.18 8.00 19.76
C ARG A 271 22.12 8.96 18.58
N TRP A 272 20.92 9.35 18.19
CA TRP A 272 20.75 10.42 17.21
C TRP A 272 21.32 11.75 17.75
N PRO A 273 21.93 12.59 16.88
CA PRO A 273 22.36 13.92 17.28
C PRO A 273 21.16 14.78 17.66
N GLU A 274 21.36 15.65 18.66
CA GLU A 274 20.39 16.66 19.03
C GLU A 274 20.50 17.84 18.06
N VAL A 275 19.40 18.16 17.37
CA VAL A 275 19.33 19.32 16.48
C VAL A 275 18.73 20.50 17.25
N PRO A 276 19.42 21.65 17.31
CA PRO A 276 18.89 22.84 17.98
C PRO A 276 17.56 23.29 17.39
N ARG A 277 16.66 23.78 18.26
CA ARG A 277 15.38 24.35 17.82
C ARG A 277 15.62 25.50 16.84
N GLY A 278 14.76 25.59 15.82
CA GLY A 278 14.87 26.59 14.75
C GLY A 278 15.82 26.18 13.61
N THR A 279 16.54 25.07 13.74
CA THR A 279 17.27 24.46 12.63
C THR A 279 16.39 23.40 11.97
N ASP A 280 16.42 23.30 10.64
CA ASP A 280 15.77 22.20 9.93
C ASP A 280 16.36 20.86 10.41
N VAL A 281 15.48 19.94 10.83
CA VAL A 281 15.91 18.70 11.47
C VAL A 281 16.72 17.82 10.53
N LYS A 282 16.39 17.79 9.24
CA LYS A 282 17.07 16.97 8.23
C LYS A 282 18.46 17.52 7.98
N HIS A 283 18.54 18.82 7.72
CA HIS A 283 19.77 19.57 7.54
C HIS A 283 20.70 19.44 8.74
N GLY A 284 20.21 19.75 9.94
CA GLY A 284 20.98 19.70 11.18
C GLY A 284 21.46 18.29 11.52
N THR A 285 20.63 17.26 11.26
CA THR A 285 21.03 15.87 11.44
C THR A 285 22.18 15.51 10.51
N LEU A 286 22.08 15.81 9.22
CA LEU A 286 23.13 15.49 8.25
C LEU A 286 24.43 16.25 8.53
N GLN A 287 24.32 17.52 8.92
CA GLN A 287 25.46 18.34 9.34
C GLN A 287 26.18 17.71 10.54
N ALA A 288 25.43 17.30 11.58
CA ALA A 288 26.00 16.67 12.77
C ALA A 288 26.65 15.30 12.47
N LEU A 289 26.15 14.59 11.45
CA LEU A 289 26.74 13.34 10.97
C LEU A 289 27.94 13.54 10.04
N GLY A 290 28.28 14.78 9.70
CA GLY A 290 29.33 15.09 8.72
C GLY A 290 28.99 14.62 7.30
N TRP A 291 27.70 14.48 6.98
CA TRP A 291 27.23 14.07 5.66
C TRP A 291 26.92 15.29 4.78
N PRO A 292 26.87 15.14 3.44
CA PRO A 292 26.39 16.20 2.57
C PRO A 292 25.00 16.67 2.99
N HIS A 293 24.76 17.98 2.96
CA HIS A 293 23.54 18.61 3.52
C HIS A 293 23.18 19.94 2.84
N ALA A 294 23.83 20.32 1.74
CA ALA A 294 23.63 21.64 1.13
C ALA A 294 22.37 21.72 0.27
N THR A 295 21.89 20.59 -0.24
CA THR A 295 20.81 20.52 -1.24
C THR A 295 19.73 19.51 -0.86
N GLN A 296 18.56 19.64 -1.47
CA GLN A 296 17.50 18.63 -1.34
C GLN A 296 17.95 17.23 -1.83
N ALA A 297 18.85 17.20 -2.82
CA ALA A 297 19.44 15.95 -3.30
C ALA A 297 20.36 15.31 -2.24
N ASP A 298 21.05 16.11 -1.43
CA ASP A 298 21.81 15.62 -0.29
C ASP A 298 20.89 15.01 0.78
N VAL A 299 19.78 15.70 1.09
CA VAL A 299 18.76 15.20 2.02
C VAL A 299 18.20 13.86 1.56
N ALA A 300 17.84 13.75 0.27
CA ALA A 300 17.35 12.50 -0.30
C ALA A 300 18.41 11.37 -0.23
N ARG A 301 19.69 11.67 -0.51
CA ARG A 301 20.78 10.67 -0.36
C ARG A 301 20.98 10.24 1.08
N GLY A 302 20.93 11.18 2.02
CA GLY A 302 21.00 10.91 3.45
C GLY A 302 19.88 9.97 3.89
N TRP A 303 18.65 10.26 3.46
CA TRP A 303 17.51 9.38 3.72
C TRP A 303 17.68 7.99 3.11
N GLN A 304 18.04 7.89 1.82
CA GLN A 304 18.24 6.58 1.18
C GLN A 304 19.32 5.75 1.87
N ARG A 305 20.38 6.39 2.38
CA ARG A 305 21.41 5.74 3.18
C ARG A 305 20.84 5.20 4.50
N ILE A 306 20.04 5.98 5.22
CA ILE A 306 19.39 5.55 6.47
C ILE A 306 18.40 4.42 6.19
N LEU A 307 17.48 4.61 5.25
CA LEU A 307 16.49 3.63 4.83
C LEU A 307 17.15 2.32 4.40
N GLY A 308 18.27 2.39 3.67
CA GLY A 308 19.07 1.23 3.27
C GLY A 308 19.53 0.34 4.43
N SER A 309 19.74 0.92 5.62
CA SER A 309 20.16 0.17 6.82
C SER A 309 19.02 -0.63 7.48
N VAL A 310 17.77 -0.28 7.20
CA VAL A 310 16.58 -0.95 7.74
C VAL A 310 16.34 -2.26 7.00
N ARG A 311 16.31 -3.38 7.71
CA ARG A 311 16.06 -4.72 7.12
C ARG A 311 14.75 -5.33 7.58
N SER A 312 14.32 -5.00 8.79
CA SER A 312 13.07 -5.48 9.38
C SER A 312 12.60 -4.55 10.49
N TYR A 313 11.40 -4.79 11.02
CA TYR A 313 10.83 -4.07 12.17
C TYR A 313 11.79 -3.99 13.38
N LYS A 314 12.70 -4.96 13.54
CA LYS A 314 13.69 -4.99 14.64
C LYS A 314 14.71 -3.85 14.58
N ASP A 315 14.80 -3.18 13.44
CA ASP A 315 15.71 -2.07 13.20
C ASP A 315 15.06 -0.71 13.51
N LEU A 316 13.80 -0.72 13.98
CA LEU A 316 13.03 0.45 14.34
C LEU A 316 12.80 0.55 15.84
N GLU A 317 12.50 1.76 16.29
CA GLU A 317 12.12 2.06 17.65
C GLU A 317 10.67 1.62 17.95
N PRO A 318 10.40 1.04 19.13
CA PRO A 318 9.06 0.55 19.49
C PRO A 318 7.96 1.61 19.42
N ALA A 319 8.30 2.88 19.65
CA ALA A 319 7.35 3.98 19.65
C ALA A 319 6.70 4.20 18.27
N LEU A 320 7.43 3.98 17.17
CA LEU A 320 6.86 4.01 15.82
C LEU A 320 6.10 2.70 15.53
N LEU A 321 6.70 1.55 15.88
CA LEU A 321 6.13 0.23 15.60
C LEU A 321 4.69 0.11 16.14
N GLY A 322 4.49 0.46 17.42
CA GLY A 322 3.18 0.37 18.05
C GLY A 322 2.13 1.25 17.39
N ARG A 323 2.51 2.45 16.92
CA ARG A 323 1.60 3.38 16.23
C ARG A 323 1.18 2.86 14.86
N VAL A 324 2.12 2.33 14.08
CA VAL A 324 1.81 1.74 12.77
C VAL A 324 0.95 0.49 12.94
N GLU A 325 1.26 -0.39 13.88
CA GLU A 325 0.45 -1.58 14.15
C GLU A 325 -0.98 -1.22 14.59
N GLU A 326 -1.13 -0.21 15.46
CA GLU A 326 -2.42 0.32 15.90
C GLU A 326 -3.24 0.87 14.73
N LEU A 327 -2.62 1.59 13.79
CA LEU A 327 -3.29 2.07 12.56
C LEU A 327 -3.74 0.93 11.68
N ILE A 328 -2.87 -0.07 11.45
CA ILE A 328 -3.21 -1.18 10.58
C ILE A 328 -4.37 -1.99 11.18
N ASP A 329 -4.33 -2.25 12.49
CA ASP A 329 -5.43 -2.92 13.19
C ASP A 329 -6.73 -2.14 13.07
N PHE A 330 -6.68 -0.81 13.19
CA PHE A 330 -7.86 0.04 13.05
C PHE A 330 -8.50 -0.05 11.66
N VAL A 331 -7.70 0.01 10.57
CA VAL A 331 -8.20 0.03 9.19
C VAL A 331 -8.56 -1.36 8.65
N THR A 332 -8.08 -2.43 9.29
CA THR A 332 -8.36 -3.83 8.92
C THR A 332 -9.40 -4.50 9.82
N ALA A 333 -9.78 -3.86 10.92
CA ALA A 333 -10.85 -4.32 11.80
C ALA A 333 -12.13 -4.65 11.00
N PRO A 334 -12.88 -5.68 11.43
CA PRO A 334 -14.14 -6.05 10.78
C PRO A 334 -15.16 -4.92 10.83
N ASP A 335 -16.01 -4.88 9.80
CA ASP A 335 -17.04 -3.85 9.64
C ASP A 335 -17.98 -3.85 10.85
N ARG A 336 -18.12 -2.69 11.51
CA ARG A 336 -19.00 -2.56 12.70
C ARG A 336 -20.47 -2.88 12.37
N ALA A 337 -20.88 -2.72 11.11
CA ALA A 337 -22.23 -3.07 10.64
C ALA A 337 -22.52 -4.58 10.69
N HIS A 338 -21.51 -5.44 10.59
CA HIS A 338 -21.69 -6.91 10.66
C HIS A 338 -21.76 -7.45 12.10
N VAL A 339 -21.36 -6.67 13.10
CA VAL A 339 -21.33 -7.12 14.50
C VAL A 339 -22.73 -7.09 15.14
N ILE A 340 -23.69 -6.35 14.59
CA ILE A 340 -25.06 -6.27 15.13
C ILE A 340 -25.92 -7.50 14.70
N ALA A 341 -25.50 -8.27 13.70
CA ALA A 341 -26.26 -9.40 13.18
C ALA A 341 -25.90 -10.77 13.79
N GLY A 342 -24.97 -10.83 14.75
CA GLY A 342 -24.56 -12.08 15.41
C GLY A 342 -24.29 -11.86 16.89
N ASP A 343 -24.99 -12.65 17.71
CA ASP A 343 -24.90 -12.78 19.17
C ASP A 343 -25.62 -11.70 20.01
N VAL A 344 -26.93 -11.91 20.17
CA VAL A 344 -27.57 -11.77 21.49
C VAL A 344 -27.81 -13.19 21.99
N PRO A 345 -27.34 -13.58 23.20
CA PRO A 345 -27.51 -14.92 23.74
C PRO A 345 -28.97 -15.35 23.94
#